data_AF-A0A533YJT1-F1
#
_entry.id   AF-A0A533YJT1-F1
#
_cell.length_a   1.000
_cell.length_b   1.000
_cell.length_c   1.000
_cell.angle_alpha   90.00
_cell.angle_beta   90.00
_cell.angle_gamma   90.00
#
_symmetry.space_group_name_H-M   'P 1'
#
loop_
_entity.id
_entity.type
_entity.pdbx_description
1 polymer ?
#
loop_
_entity_poly.entity_id
_entity_poly.type
_entity_poly.pdbx_seq_one_letter_code
_entity_poly.pdbx_strand_id
1 'polypeptide(L)' 'QADEVRRLLGRMEERKDVEVVEVPFRVGEAVKVVDGPFNNFTGYVQDVNEEKMKLKVMVSIFGRKTPVELDFNQVEVEG' A
#
# COMPACT_ATOMS: atom_id res chain seq x y z
N GLN A 1 -51.41 19.23 16.66
CA GLN A 1 -49.95 19.19 16.49
C GLN A 1 -49.61 17.70 16.40
N ALA A 2 -49.84 17.00 15.28
CA ALA A 2 -49.22 17.12 13.95
C ALA A 2 -47.69 16.92 14.02
N ASP A 3 -47.29 15.75 13.54
CA ASP A 3 -45.96 15.30 13.07
C ASP A 3 -44.84 15.15 14.10
N GLU A 4 -44.44 13.93 14.49
CA GLU A 4 -43.80 12.86 13.72
C GLU A 4 -42.33 13.16 13.34
N VAL A 5 -41.52 12.09 13.29
CA VAL A 5 -40.20 12.01 12.65
C VAL A 5 -39.07 12.97 13.06
N ARG A 6 -38.39 12.69 14.18
CA ARG A 6 -36.90 12.80 14.25
C ARG A 6 -36.25 12.12 15.45
N ARG A 7 -36.46 10.80 15.60
CA ARG A 7 -35.53 9.93 16.37
C ARG A 7 -34.69 9.01 15.47
N LEU A 8 -34.80 9.18 14.16
CA LEU A 8 -34.03 8.46 13.13
C LEU A 8 -32.98 9.37 12.46
N LEU A 9 -32.23 10.14 13.25
CA LEU A 9 -31.06 10.90 12.74
C LEU A 9 -29.89 10.83 13.73
N GLY A 10 -29.75 9.69 14.40
CA GLY A 10 -28.59 9.37 15.21
C GLY A 10 -27.77 8.31 14.50
N ARG A 11 -26.66 8.73 13.89
CA ARG A 11 -25.57 7.88 13.38
C ARG A 11 -25.79 7.27 11.98
N MET A 12 -26.00 8.14 10.99
CA MET A 12 -25.27 7.96 9.73
C MET A 12 -23.78 8.01 10.07
N GLU A 13 -23.16 6.85 10.19
CA GLU A 13 -21.80 6.61 9.72
C GLU A 13 -21.63 5.10 9.47
N GLU A 14 -22.61 4.54 8.76
CA GLU A 14 -22.38 3.39 7.88
C GLU A 14 -21.60 3.90 6.66
N ARG A 15 -20.35 4.32 6.88
CA ARG A 15 -19.41 4.33 5.76
C ARG A 15 -19.00 2.88 5.61
N LYS A 16 -19.66 2.24 4.64
CA LYS A 16 -19.07 1.18 3.85
C LYS A 16 -17.61 1.54 3.59
N ASP A 17 -16.69 1.02 4.39
CA ASP A 17 -15.41 0.64 3.84
C ASP A 17 -15.74 -0.57 2.97
N VAL A 18 -16.18 -0.25 1.75
CA VAL A 18 -15.85 -1.09 0.62
C VAL A 18 -14.37 -1.28 0.80
N GLU A 19 -13.97 -2.49 1.17
CA GLU A 19 -12.59 -2.94 1.11
C GLU A 19 -12.24 -2.86 -0.38
N VAL A 20 -12.01 -1.63 -0.84
CA VAL A 20 -11.24 -1.37 -2.03
C VAL A 20 -9.98 -2.12 -1.66
N VAL A 21 -9.72 -3.22 -2.38
CA VAL A 21 -8.42 -3.85 -2.34
C VAL A 21 -7.50 -2.78 -2.91
N GLU A 22 -7.13 -1.82 -2.06
CA GLU A 22 -6.22 -0.75 -2.39
C GLU A 22 -4.95 -1.49 -2.71
N VAL A 23 -4.51 -1.37 -3.96
CA VAL A 23 -3.17 -1.79 -4.35
C VAL A 23 -2.23 -1.18 -3.31
N PRO A 24 -1.59 -2.00 -2.45
CA PRO A 24 -1.01 -1.49 -1.22
C PRO A 24 0.27 -0.69 -1.46
N PHE A 25 0.65 -0.48 -2.73
CA PHE A 25 1.91 0.13 -3.12
C PHE A 25 1.68 1.17 -4.20
N ARG A 26 2.31 2.34 -4.03
CA ARG A 26 2.30 3.43 -5.02
C ARG A 26 3.71 3.80 -5.43
N VAL A 27 3.89 4.28 -6.67
CA VAL A 27 5.18 4.81 -7.12
C VAL A 27 5.61 5.98 -6.23
N GLY A 28 6.86 5.96 -5.79
CA GLY A 28 7.44 6.92 -4.85
C GLY A 28 7.32 6.51 -3.38
N GLU A 29 6.58 5.45 -3.08
CA GLU A 29 6.40 4.97 -1.71
C GLU A 29 7.66 4.29 -1.18
N ALA A 30 7.99 4.55 0.07
CA ALA A 30 9.08 3.89 0.76
C ALA A 30 8.62 2.48 1.17
N VAL A 31 9.44 1.49 0.85
CA VAL A 31 9.17 0.09 1.17
C VAL A 31 10.42 -0.56 1.73
N LYS A 32 10.20 -1.49 2.66
CA LYS A 32 11.22 -2.36 3.21
C LYS A 32 11.06 -3.75 2.61
N VAL A 33 12.16 -4.32 2.15
CA VAL A 33 12.19 -5.71 1.69
C VAL A 33 12.27 -6.64 2.90
N VAL A 34 11.39 -7.64 2.95
CA VAL A 34 11.22 -8.55 4.09
C VAL A 34 11.53 -10.00 3.78
N ASP A 35 11.82 -10.30 2.51
CA ASP A 35 12.14 -11.65 2.04
C ASP A 35 13.26 -11.63 0.97
N GLY A 36 13.93 -12.77 0.80
CA GLY A 36 14.94 -12.97 -0.23
C GLY A 36 16.32 -12.34 0.06
N PRO A 37 17.21 -12.28 -0.95
CA PRO A 37 18.61 -11.83 -0.77
C PRO A 37 18.74 -10.33 -0.48
N PHE A 38 17.65 -9.58 -0.61
CA PHE A 38 17.58 -8.16 -0.34
C PHE A 38 16.82 -7.83 0.95
N ASN A 39 16.54 -8.82 1.80
CA ASN A 39 15.90 -8.60 3.10
C ASN A 39 16.65 -7.54 3.93
N ASN A 40 15.90 -6.77 4.72
CA ASN A 40 16.33 -5.63 5.53
C ASN A 40 16.81 -4.40 4.75
N PHE A 41 16.86 -4.44 3.42
CA PHE A 41 17.09 -3.24 2.64
C PHE A 41 15.81 -2.43 2.47
N THR A 42 15.98 -1.12 2.37
CA THR A 42 14.89 -0.17 2.10
C THR A 42 15.09 0.49 0.73
N GLY A 43 13.98 0.91 0.16
CA GLY A 43 13.98 1.53 -1.16
C GLY A 43 12.67 2.23 -1.46
N TYR A 44 12.56 2.72 -2.68
CA TYR A 44 11.36 3.39 -3.15
C TYR A 44 10.77 2.63 -4.33
N VAL A 45 9.46 2.46 -4.34
CA VAL A 45 8.73 1.89 -5.49
C VAL A 45 8.94 2.81 -6.69
N GLN A 46 9.45 2.29 -7.78
CA GLN A 46 9.59 3.01 -9.05
C GLN A 46 8.50 2.66 -10.05
N ASP A 47 8.01 1.43 -10.02
CA ASP A 47 6.97 0.95 -10.93
C ASP A 47 6.16 -0.15 -10.25
N VAL A 48 4.86 -0.20 -10.56
CA VAL A 48 3.93 -1.19 -10.03
C VAL A 48 3.32 -1.93 -11.22
N ASN A 49 3.56 -3.24 -11.28
CA ASN A 49 2.93 -4.12 -12.26
C ASN A 49 1.88 -4.98 -11.57
N GLU A 50 0.64 -4.49 -11.59
CA GLU A 50 -0.51 -5.16 -10.96
C GLU A 50 -0.86 -6.48 -11.64
N GLU A 51 -0.74 -6.55 -12.98
CA GLU A 51 -1.04 -7.76 -13.76
C GLU A 51 -0.12 -8.94 -13.37
N LYS A 52 1.13 -8.64 -13.02
CA LYS A 52 2.14 -9.63 -12.61
C LYS A 52 2.34 -9.71 -11.11
N MET A 53 1.69 -8.85 -10.32
CA MET A 53 1.93 -8.67 -8.89
C MET A 53 3.42 -8.44 -8.55
N LYS A 54 4.09 -7.62 -9.38
CA LYS A 54 5.52 -7.29 -9.25
C LYS A 54 5.72 -5.80 -9.01
N LEU A 55 6.72 -5.45 -8.21
CA LEU A 55 7.17 -4.09 -7.96
C LEU A 55 8.59 -3.95 -8.45
N LYS A 56 8.87 -2.87 -9.18
CA LYS A 56 10.25 -2.42 -9.37
C LYS A 56 10.59 -1.48 -8.22
N VAL A 57 11.48 -1.91 -7.33
CA VAL A 57 11.93 -1.13 -6.18
C VAL A 57 13.36 -0.64 -6.44
N MET A 58 13.61 0.64 -6.18
CA MET A 58 14.95 1.20 -6.22
C MET A 58 15.58 1.10 -4.83
N VAL A 59 16.46 0.12 -4.65
CA VAL A 59 17.14 -0.13 -3.38
C VAL A 59 18.49 0.59 -3.38
N SER A 60 18.87 1.16 -2.23
CA SER A 60 20.20 1.77 -2.04
C SER A 60 21.12 0.79 -1.32
N ILE A 61 22.10 0.24 -2.04
CA ILE A 61 23.08 -0.72 -1.49
C ILE A 61 24.48 -0.12 -1.65
N PHE A 62 25.19 0.12 -0.54
CA PHE A 62 26.53 0.73 -0.52
C PHE A 62 26.64 2.04 -1.32
N GLY A 63 25.61 2.89 -1.25
CA GLY A 63 25.56 4.17 -1.97
C GLY A 63 25.27 4.04 -3.47
N ARG A 64 24.99 2.83 -3.97
CA ARG A 64 24.56 2.58 -5.35
C ARG A 64 23.06 2.32 -5.38
N LYS A 65 22.38 3.01 -6.29
CA LYS A 65 20.97 2.79 -6.60
C LYS A 65 20.85 1.60 -7.54
N THR A 66 20.24 0.52 -7.06
CA THR A 66 20.05 -0.72 -7.82
C THR A 66 18.56 -1.00 -7.95
N PRO A 67 18.00 -1.02 -9.17
CA PRO A 67 16.62 -1.44 -9.37
C PRO A 67 16.52 -2.95 -9.21
N VAL A 68 15.58 -3.40 -8.38
CA VAL A 68 15.25 -4.81 -8.17
C VAL A 68 13.77 -5.03 -8.43
N GLU A 69 13.41 -6.22 -8.91
CA GLU A 69 12.02 -6.63 -9.10
C GLU A 69 11.64 -7.59 -7.97
N LEU A 70 10.55 -7.28 -7.27
CA LEU A 70 10.09 -8.00 -6.07
C LEU A 70 8.60 -8.30 -6.19
N ASP A 71 8.16 -9.40 -5.60
CA ASP A 71 6.72 -9.67 -5.44
C ASP A 71 6.12 -8.79 -4.34
N PHE A 72 4.80 -8.57 -4.40
CA PHE A 72 4.08 -7.75 -3.41
C PHE A 72 4.23 -8.26 -1.97
N ASN A 73 4.42 -9.57 -1.80
CA ASN A 73 4.61 -10.22 -0.50
C ASN A 73 6.05 -10.18 0.01
N GLN A 74 7.02 -9.74 -0.80
CA GLN A 74 8.42 -9.63 -0.40
C GLN A 74 8.77 -8.25 0.14
N VAL A 75 7.79 -7.33 0.17
CA VAL A 75 7.96 -5.97 0.67
C VAL A 75 6.82 -5.59 1.61
N GLU A 76 7.13 -4.68 2.53
CA GLU A 76 6.15 -4.00 3.38
C GLU A 76 6.33 -2.49 3.23
N VAL A 77 5.25 -1.72 3.36
CA VAL A 77 5.31 -0.25 3.37
C VAL A 77 6.16 0.20 4.55
N GLU A 78 7.16 1.05 4.28
CA GLU A 78 7.97 1.67 5.31
C GLU A 78 7.19 2.86 5.89
N GLY A 79 6.67 2.68 7.11
CA GLY A 79 5.93 3.69 7.88
C GLY A 79 6.75 4.32 9.00
#